data_AF-A0A2V7X7W4-F1
#
_entry.id   AF-A0A2V7X7W4-F1
#
_cell.length_a   1.000
_cell.length_b   1.000
_cell.length_c   1.000
_cell.angle_alpha   90.00
_cell.angle_beta   90.00
_cell.angle_gamma   90.00
#
_symmetry.space_group_name_H-M   'P 1'
#
loop_
_entity.id
_entity.type
_entity.pdbx_description
1 polymer ?
#
loop_
_entity_poly.entity_id
_entity_poly.type
_entity_poly.pdbx_seq_one_letter_code
_entity_poly.pdbx_strand_id
1 'polypeptide(L)'
;MSPRTARLQGSRWFTSYKGTWTAVSRPPWLHALVLWPHGDTWGGGGRFVGQRKVALWTGLPLTTHPDHPLVGLEAVSGSRADTGGFFLNDHLPDKEWSGRDRAGEHVFTSAGKLLRRRGGRVIELADFNGLTPDPQPAPAWATRPLPPLPSRRKRRRAR
;
A
#
# COMPACT_ATOMS: atom_id res chain seq x y z
N MET A 1 -15.67 -19.06 -24.23
CA MET A 1 -14.48 -18.75 -23.41
C MET A 1 -14.82 -17.56 -22.52
N SER A 2 -14.86 -17.77 -21.21
CA SER A 2 -15.49 -16.86 -20.24
C SER A 2 -14.42 -16.06 -19.46
N PRO A 3 -14.54 -14.73 -19.29
CA PRO A 3 -13.62 -13.95 -18.47
C PRO A 3 -14.10 -13.95 -17.02
N ARG A 4 -13.29 -14.47 -16.09
CA ARG A 4 -13.55 -14.35 -14.65
C ARG A 4 -12.26 -14.03 -13.92
N THR A 5 -12.00 -12.76 -13.64
CA THR A 5 -11.14 -12.40 -12.49
C THR A 5 -11.40 -10.99 -11.95
N ALA A 6 -12.64 -10.71 -11.55
CA ALA A 6 -12.87 -9.90 -10.36
C ALA A 6 -13.04 -10.89 -9.20
N ARG A 7 -12.01 -11.10 -8.37
CA ARG A 7 -12.19 -11.92 -7.15
C ARG A 7 -12.77 -11.02 -6.06
N LEU A 8 -14.08 -11.12 -5.86
CA LEU A 8 -14.75 -10.71 -4.61
C LEU A 8 -14.21 -11.60 -3.47
N GLN A 9 -13.29 -11.07 -2.68
CA GLN A 9 -12.57 -11.79 -1.61
C GLN A 9 -13.33 -11.76 -0.28
N GLY A 10 -14.63 -12.10 -0.29
CA GLY A 10 -15.46 -12.13 0.93
C GLY A 10 -16.00 -13.51 1.31
N SER A 11 -16.01 -14.50 0.41
CA SER A 11 -16.81 -15.73 0.57
C SER A 11 -16.01 -17.02 0.72
N ARG A 12 -14.67 -16.95 0.78
CA ARG A 12 -13.82 -18.15 0.92
C ARG A 12 -13.28 -18.25 2.33
N TRP A 13 -13.90 -19.10 3.14
CA TRP A 13 -13.54 -19.37 4.54
C TRP A 13 -12.19 -20.08 4.74
N PHE A 14 -11.56 -20.56 3.65
CA PHE A 14 -10.27 -21.26 3.68
C PHE A 14 -9.32 -20.72 2.61
N THR A 15 -8.82 -19.50 2.78
CA THR A 15 -7.73 -18.99 1.95
C THR A 15 -6.40 -19.02 2.70
N SER A 16 -5.29 -19.03 1.95
CA SER A 16 -3.93 -18.85 2.49
C SER A 16 -3.66 -17.42 2.96
N TYR A 17 -4.54 -16.47 2.63
CA TYR A 17 -4.47 -15.06 3.02
C TYR A 17 -4.99 -14.87 4.44
N LYS A 18 -4.24 -15.36 5.44
CA LYS A 18 -4.60 -15.26 6.86
C LYS A 18 -3.94 -14.05 7.52
N GLY A 19 -4.64 -13.41 8.45
CA GLY A 19 -4.10 -12.30 9.25
C GLY A 19 -3.97 -11.00 8.48
N THR A 20 -2.90 -10.27 8.75
CA THR A 20 -2.64 -8.92 8.23
C THR A 20 -1.51 -8.92 7.23
N TRP A 21 -1.59 -8.00 6.26
CA TRP A 21 -0.70 -7.98 5.11
C TRP A 21 -0.32 -6.55 4.72
N THR A 22 0.88 -6.39 4.20
CA THR A 22 1.28 -5.20 3.44
C THR A 22 1.33 -5.55 1.96
N ALA A 23 0.69 -4.72 1.12
CA ALA A 23 0.63 -4.90 -0.32
C ALA A 23 1.27 -3.73 -1.06
N VAL A 24 1.85 -4.01 -2.23
CA VAL A 24 2.13 -2.98 -3.25
C VAL A 24 1.16 -3.17 -4.41
N SER A 25 0.49 -2.10 -4.82
CA SER A 25 -0.50 -2.08 -5.90
C SER A 25 -0.28 -0.88 -6.85
N ARG A 26 -1.01 -0.85 -7.97
CA ARG A 26 -1.02 0.30 -8.88
C ARG A 26 -2.30 1.11 -8.70
N PRO A 27 -2.24 2.37 -8.26
CA PRO A 27 -3.43 3.21 -8.16
C PRO A 27 -4.08 3.39 -9.56
N PRO A 28 -5.42 3.49 -9.64
CA PRO A 28 -6.38 3.46 -8.53
C PRO A 28 -6.80 2.05 -8.10
N TRP A 29 -6.18 0.99 -8.62
CA TRP A 29 -6.63 -0.40 -8.43
C TRP A 29 -5.98 -1.06 -7.23
N LEU A 30 -6.79 -1.51 -6.27
CA LEU A 30 -6.32 -2.31 -5.14
C LEU A 30 -6.11 -3.77 -5.55
N HIS A 31 -5.08 -4.02 -6.36
CA HIS A 31 -4.62 -5.35 -6.72
C HIS A 31 -3.17 -5.54 -6.26
N ALA A 32 -2.93 -6.54 -5.41
CA ALA A 32 -1.60 -6.80 -4.88
C ALA A 32 -0.69 -7.38 -5.97
N LEU A 33 0.38 -6.66 -6.31
CA LEU A 33 1.47 -7.18 -7.13
C LEU A 33 2.45 -7.99 -6.30
N VAL A 34 2.65 -7.53 -5.06
CA VAL A 34 3.48 -8.19 -4.06
C VAL A 34 2.75 -8.08 -2.73
N LEU A 35 2.81 -9.14 -1.92
CA LEU A 35 2.11 -9.23 -0.66
C LEU A 35 3.00 -9.86 0.42
N TRP A 36 3.20 -9.17 1.53
CA TRP A 36 3.99 -9.61 2.68
C TRP A 36 3.10 -9.78 3.92
N PRO A 37 3.22 -10.88 4.66
CA PRO A 37 2.51 -11.03 5.93
C PRO A 37 3.08 -10.02 6.92
N HIS A 38 2.20 -9.39 7.70
CA HIS A 38 2.62 -8.43 8.72
C HIS A 38 2.58 -9.02 10.13
N GLY A 39 1.54 -9.80 10.44
CA GLY A 39 1.41 -10.56 11.69
C GLY A 39 0.59 -9.88 12.79
N ASP A 40 0.40 -8.56 12.71
CA ASP A 40 -0.45 -7.77 13.62
C ASP A 40 -1.15 -6.61 12.86
N THR A 41 -1.98 -5.82 13.54
CA THR A 41 -2.66 -4.65 12.95
C THR A 41 -1.93 -3.33 13.27
N TRP A 42 -0.76 -3.39 13.89
CA TRP A 42 -0.07 -2.23 14.46
C TRP A 42 1.16 -1.87 13.65
N GLY A 43 1.32 -0.57 13.35
CA GLY A 43 2.55 -0.15 12.67
C GLY A 43 2.72 -0.66 11.24
N GLY A 44 1.67 -1.28 10.68
CA GLY A 44 1.64 -1.83 9.34
C GLY A 44 2.10 -0.87 8.25
N GLY A 45 2.28 -1.43 7.06
CA GLY A 45 2.59 -0.67 5.86
C GLY A 45 4.07 -0.65 5.51
N GLY A 46 4.41 0.28 4.64
CA GLY A 46 5.73 0.41 4.06
C GLY A 46 5.89 1.73 3.34
N ARG A 47 7.12 2.19 3.24
CA ARG A 47 7.45 3.43 2.52
C ARG A 47 8.34 3.09 1.33
N PHE A 48 8.03 3.68 0.18
CA PHE A 48 8.98 3.72 -0.90
C PHE A 48 10.16 4.61 -0.50
N VAL A 49 11.32 3.99 -0.31
CA VAL A 49 12.61 4.68 -0.05
C VAL A 49 13.44 4.81 -1.32
N GLY A 50 12.89 4.36 -2.45
CA GLY A 50 13.41 4.55 -3.79
C GLY A 50 12.38 4.12 -4.83
N GLN A 51 12.65 4.36 -6.11
CA GLN A 51 11.71 4.08 -7.20
C GLN A 51 11.24 2.61 -7.27
N ARG A 52 12.10 1.68 -6.87
CA ARG A 52 11.82 0.24 -6.84
C ARG A 52 12.23 -0.39 -5.51
N LYS A 53 12.27 0.40 -4.43
CA LYS A 53 12.72 -0.06 -3.11
C LYS A 53 11.71 0.34 -2.04
N VAL A 54 11.23 -0.65 -1.30
CA VAL A 54 10.24 -0.49 -0.23
C VAL A 54 10.86 -0.89 1.10
N ALA A 55 10.75 0.00 2.10
CA ALA A 55 11.07 -0.30 3.48
C ALA A 55 9.80 -0.77 4.20
N LEU A 56 9.86 -1.92 4.84
CA LEU A 56 8.76 -2.53 5.59
C LEU A 56 9.14 -2.65 7.06
N TRP A 57 8.24 -2.24 7.97
CA TRP A 57 8.45 -2.37 9.40
C TRP A 57 7.62 -3.54 9.89
N THR A 58 8.17 -4.74 9.83
CA THR A 58 7.52 -5.97 10.31
C THR A 58 8.52 -6.80 11.09
N GLY A 59 8.03 -7.51 12.12
CA GLY A 59 8.81 -8.52 12.84
C GLY A 59 8.95 -9.84 12.10
N LEU A 60 8.28 -10.01 10.95
CA LEU A 60 8.32 -11.23 10.16
C LEU A 60 9.40 -11.16 9.06
N PRO A 61 9.91 -12.31 8.61
CA PRO A 61 10.74 -12.37 7.40
C PRO A 61 10.03 -11.74 6.20
N LEU A 62 10.78 -11.10 5.30
CA LEU A 62 10.26 -10.48 4.07
C LEU A 62 9.86 -11.49 2.98
N THR A 63 9.41 -12.67 3.40
CA THR A 63 8.87 -13.72 2.54
C THR A 63 7.51 -13.29 2.03
N THR A 64 7.30 -13.43 0.72
CA THR A 64 6.05 -13.02 0.07
C THR A 64 5.05 -14.17 -0.02
N HIS A 65 3.78 -13.84 -0.17
CA HIS A 65 2.76 -14.83 -0.50
C HIS A 65 3.08 -15.49 -1.86
N PRO A 66 2.96 -16.82 -2.03
CA PRO A 66 3.32 -17.51 -3.28
C PRO A 66 2.63 -16.96 -4.53
N ASP A 67 1.35 -16.56 -4.42
CA ASP A 67 0.58 -15.96 -5.52
C ASP A 67 0.95 -14.49 -5.83
N HIS A 68 1.74 -13.84 -4.96
CA HIS A 68 2.13 -12.43 -5.08
C HIS A 68 3.65 -12.27 -4.86
N PRO A 69 4.48 -12.87 -5.74
CA PRO A 69 5.92 -12.94 -5.54
C PRO A 69 6.59 -11.56 -5.66
N LEU A 70 7.69 -11.38 -4.96
CA LEU A 70 8.54 -10.20 -5.10
C LEU A 70 9.24 -10.20 -6.48
N VAL A 71 8.70 -9.45 -7.44
CA VAL A 71 9.31 -9.26 -8.76
C VAL A 71 9.49 -7.76 -9.03
N GLY A 72 10.68 -7.37 -9.50
CA GLY A 72 10.94 -6.00 -9.96
C GLY A 72 11.01 -4.94 -8.85
N LEU A 73 10.99 -5.35 -7.59
CA LEU A 73 11.14 -4.50 -6.40
C LEU A 73 12.20 -5.10 -5.47
N GLU A 74 12.81 -4.24 -4.68
CA GLU A 74 13.64 -4.57 -3.54
C GLU A 74 12.83 -4.28 -2.26
N ALA A 75 12.74 -5.24 -1.36
CA ALA A 75 12.19 -5.04 -0.02
C ALA A 75 13.33 -5.05 1.00
N VAL A 76 13.30 -4.10 1.93
CA VAL A 76 14.25 -4.04 3.04
C VAL A 76 13.50 -3.87 4.35
N SER A 77 14.07 -4.41 5.42
CA SER A 77 13.60 -4.10 6.77
C SER A 77 13.85 -2.62 7.05
N GLY A 78 12.79 -1.88 7.32
CA GLY A 78 12.84 -0.47 7.69
C GLY A 78 12.78 -0.30 9.20
N SER A 79 13.40 0.76 9.71
CA SER A 79 13.09 1.24 11.05
C SER A 79 11.71 1.92 11.07
N ARG A 80 11.17 2.13 12.27
CA ARG A 80 9.94 2.91 12.46
C ARG A 80 10.03 4.34 11.87
N ALA A 81 11.24 4.91 11.85
CA ALA A 81 11.50 6.21 11.22
C ALA A 81 11.43 6.12 9.69
N ASP A 82 11.96 5.04 9.10
CA ASP A 82 11.97 4.82 7.64
C ASP A 82 10.57 4.55 7.08
N THR A 83 9.69 3.92 7.87
CA THR A 83 8.31 3.62 7.45
C THR A 83 7.31 4.72 7.78
N GLY A 84 7.76 5.81 8.42
CA GLY A 84 6.91 6.96 8.74
C GLY A 84 5.85 6.67 9.79
N GLY A 85 6.12 5.71 10.69
CA GLY A 85 5.23 5.28 11.79
C GLY A 85 5.11 6.32 12.90
N PHE A 86 4.76 7.55 12.56
CA PHE A 86 4.25 8.52 13.51
C PHE A 86 2.77 8.23 13.70
N PHE A 87 2.38 7.77 14.89
CA PHE A 87 1.07 8.12 15.38
C PHE A 87 1.06 9.65 15.39
N LEU A 88 0.39 10.25 14.41
CA LEU A 88 0.17 11.69 14.46
C LEU A 88 -0.65 11.93 15.73
N ASN A 89 -0.02 12.47 16.76
CA ASN A 89 -0.69 13.15 17.87
C ASN A 89 -1.35 14.45 17.36
N ASP A 90 -1.96 14.39 16.19
CA ASP A 90 -2.79 15.44 15.68
C ASP A 90 -4.18 15.18 16.25
N HIS A 91 -4.55 16.00 17.22
CA HIS A 91 -5.92 16.18 17.67
C HIS A 91 -6.76 16.71 16.50
N LEU A 92 -7.07 15.82 15.55
CA LEU A 92 -8.11 16.00 14.58
C LEU A 92 -9.40 15.46 15.22
N PRO A 93 -10.44 16.30 15.37
CA PRO A 93 -11.73 15.84 15.86
C PRO A 93 -12.31 14.81 14.88
N ASP A 94 -12.87 13.73 15.44
CA ASP A 94 -13.71 12.77 14.74
C ASP A 94 -13.13 12.19 13.43
N LYS A 95 -11.82 11.93 13.43
CA LYS A 95 -11.14 11.26 12.31
C LYS A 95 -11.31 9.75 12.35
N GLU A 96 -11.62 9.15 11.22
CA GLU A 96 -11.69 7.69 11.04
C GLU A 96 -10.36 7.15 10.50
N TRP A 97 -9.76 7.86 9.54
CA TRP A 97 -8.45 7.57 8.97
C TRP A 97 -7.67 8.87 8.74
N SER A 98 -6.34 8.79 8.75
CA SER A 98 -5.47 9.93 8.43
C SER A 98 -4.13 9.51 7.84
N GLY A 99 -3.56 10.37 7.01
CA GLY A 99 -2.24 10.20 6.39
C GLY A 99 -1.69 11.51 5.83
N ARG A 100 -0.65 11.42 5.01
CA ARG A 100 -0.08 12.56 4.30
C ARG A 100 -0.17 12.35 2.79
N ASP A 101 -0.48 13.42 2.06
CA ASP A 101 -0.39 13.40 0.60
C ASP A 101 1.07 13.54 0.11
N ARG A 102 1.24 13.62 -1.21
CA ARG A 102 2.56 13.78 -1.84
C ARG A 102 3.25 15.09 -1.45
N ALA A 103 2.50 16.16 -1.16
CA ALA A 103 3.04 17.44 -0.71
C ALA A 103 3.37 17.43 0.79
N GLY A 104 3.09 16.32 1.48
CA GLY A 104 3.26 16.20 2.93
C GLY A 104 2.13 16.84 3.72
N GLU A 105 1.05 17.31 3.06
CA GLU A 105 -0.12 17.89 3.71
C GLU A 105 -0.93 16.79 4.39
N HIS A 106 -1.55 17.10 5.53
CA HIS A 106 -2.32 16.12 6.29
C HIS A 106 -3.68 15.91 5.61
N VAL A 107 -3.97 14.67 5.22
CA VAL A 107 -5.26 14.25 4.66
C VAL A 107 -5.93 13.27 5.61
N PHE A 108 -7.24 13.39 5.80
CA PHE A 108 -7.98 12.55 6.73
C PHE A 108 -9.42 12.34 6.28
N THR A 109 -10.09 11.31 6.81
CA THR A 109 -11.51 11.08 6.60
C THR A 109 -12.30 11.35 7.87
N SER A 110 -13.49 11.92 7.71
CA SER A 110 -14.44 12.17 8.80
C SER A 110 -15.85 12.24 8.22
N ALA A 111 -16.81 11.52 8.81
CA ALA A 111 -18.23 11.54 8.44
C ALA A 111 -18.47 11.37 6.93
N GLY A 112 -17.80 10.36 6.34
CA GLY A 112 -17.93 10.06 4.91
C GLY A 112 -17.25 11.05 3.95
N LYS A 113 -16.42 11.99 4.44
CA LYS A 113 -15.71 12.98 3.61
C LYS A 113 -14.21 12.78 3.62
N LEU A 114 -13.55 13.08 2.50
CA LEU A 114 -12.08 13.24 2.43
C LEU A 114 -11.73 14.71 2.63
N LEU A 115 -10.87 14.99 3.60
CA LEU A 115 -10.53 16.33 4.06
C LEU A 115 -9.00 16.50 4.03
N ARG A 116 -8.54 17.74 3.84
CA ARG A 116 -7.13 18.10 3.89
C ARG A 116 -6.89 19.31 4.77
N ARG A 117 -5.90 19.23 5.65
CA ARG A 117 -5.47 20.34 6.50
C ARG A 117 -4.25 21.04 5.88
N ARG A 118 -4.40 22.33 5.58
CA ARG A 118 -3.34 23.19 5.03
C ARG A 118 -3.34 24.53 5.75
N GLY A 119 -2.22 24.91 6.35
CA GLY A 119 -2.07 26.19 7.04
C GLY A 119 -3.12 26.43 8.14
N GLY A 120 -3.44 25.38 8.92
CA GLY A 120 -4.46 25.43 9.98
C GLY A 120 -5.91 25.35 9.51
N ARG A 121 -6.19 25.50 8.21
CA ARG A 121 -7.53 25.37 7.64
C ARG A 121 -7.80 23.93 7.19
N VAL A 122 -9.06 23.51 7.27
CA VAL A 122 -9.56 22.24 6.72
C VAL A 122 -10.31 22.53 5.43
N ILE A 123 -10.00 21.78 4.38
CA ILE A 123 -10.61 21.89 3.06
C ILE A 123 -11.20 20.53 2.70
N GLU A 124 -12.44 20.50 2.21
CA GLU A 124 -13.05 19.30 1.66
C GLU A 124 -12.44 18.96 0.29
N LEU A 125 -12.00 17.71 0.13
CA LEU A 125 -11.50 17.18 -1.13
C LEU A 125 -12.55 16.37 -1.87
N ALA A 126 -13.41 15.64 -1.14
CA ALA A 126 -14.51 14.86 -1.69
C ALA A 126 -15.54 14.52 -0.60
N ASP A 127 -16.81 14.35 -1.00
CA ASP A 127 -17.91 13.83 -0.16
C ASP A 127 -18.40 12.49 -0.73
N PHE A 128 -18.43 11.44 0.10
CA PHE A 128 -18.84 10.10 -0.29
C PHE A 128 -20.20 9.68 0.30
N ASN A 129 -20.92 10.53 1.04
CA ASN A 129 -22.14 10.14 1.76
C ASN A 129 -23.31 9.66 0.87
N GLY A 130 -23.28 9.95 -0.43
CA GLY A 130 -24.27 9.47 -1.41
C GLY A 130 -23.73 8.40 -2.37
N LEU A 131 -22.51 7.92 -2.18
CA LEU A 131 -21.85 7.01 -3.10
C LEU A 131 -21.91 5.57 -2.57
N THR A 132 -22.19 4.64 -3.47
CA THR A 132 -22.10 3.21 -3.18
C THR A 132 -20.80 2.67 -3.80
N PRO A 133 -19.99 1.89 -3.06
CA PRO A 133 -18.83 1.25 -3.64
C PRO A 133 -19.21 0.40 -4.84
N ASP A 134 -18.50 0.56 -5.95
CA ASP A 134 -18.63 -0.26 -7.15
C ASP A 134 -17.30 -1.01 -7.40
N PRO A 135 -17.10 -2.19 -6.81
CA PRO A 135 -15.85 -2.94 -6.93
C PRO A 135 -15.68 -3.47 -8.36
N GLN A 136 -14.73 -2.88 -9.08
CA GLN A 136 -14.40 -3.28 -10.44
C GLN A 136 -13.15 -4.19 -10.47
N PRO A 137 -13.09 -5.21 -11.35
CA PRO A 137 -11.86 -5.97 -11.56
C PRO A 137 -10.72 -5.05 -11.98
N ALA A 138 -9.52 -5.30 -11.45
CA ALA A 138 -8.33 -4.64 -11.92
C ALA A 138 -8.08 -4.97 -13.40
N PRO A 139 -7.87 -3.98 -14.27
CA PRO A 139 -7.55 -4.19 -15.68
C PRO A 139 -6.17 -4.84 -15.83
N ALA A 140 -5.91 -5.46 -16.98
CA ALA A 140 -4.68 -6.23 -17.22
C ALA A 140 -3.38 -5.44 -16.97
N TRP A 141 -3.37 -4.13 -17.23
CA TRP A 141 -2.19 -3.29 -16.96
C TRP A 141 -1.91 -3.13 -15.47
N ALA A 142 -2.95 -3.15 -14.64
CA ALA A 142 -2.84 -2.98 -13.19
C ALA A 142 -2.33 -4.25 -12.50
N THR A 143 -2.58 -5.43 -13.10
CA THR A 143 -2.21 -6.74 -12.54
C THR A 143 -0.88 -7.29 -13.06
N ARG A 144 -0.35 -6.77 -14.18
CA ARG A 144 0.91 -7.23 -14.78
C ARG A 144 2.08 -7.16 -13.79
N PRO A 145 2.93 -8.19 -13.64
CA PRO A 145 4.13 -8.10 -12.81
C PRO A 145 5.06 -6.95 -13.22
N LEU A 146 5.80 -6.39 -12.26
CA LEU A 146 6.83 -5.40 -12.58
C LEU A 146 7.97 -6.07 -13.36
N PRO A 147 8.63 -5.34 -14.27
CA PRO A 147 9.81 -5.87 -14.94
C PRO A 147 10.92 -6.14 -13.92
N PRO A 148 11.76 -7.18 -14.12
CA PRO A 148 12.90 -7.46 -13.24
C PRO A 148 13.78 -6.23 -13.02
N LEU A 149 14.44 -6.18 -11.85
CA LEU A 149 15.43 -5.15 -11.58
C LEU A 149 16.58 -5.27 -12.59
N PRO A 150 17.10 -4.15 -13.12
CA PRO A 150 18.25 -4.21 -14.02
C PRO A 150 19.43 -4.85 -13.29
N SER A 151 20.12 -5.79 -13.95
CA SER A 151 21.33 -6.39 -13.42
C SER A 151 22.35 -5.29 -13.13
N ARG A 152 22.87 -5.21 -11.89
CA ARG A 152 24.01 -4.33 -11.59
C ARG A 152 25.17 -4.76 -12.48
N ARG A 153 25.47 -4.01 -13.55
CA ARG A 153 26.68 -4.21 -14.34
C ARG A 153 27.88 -4.07 -13.40
N LYS A 154 28.65 -5.14 -13.21
CA LYS A 154 29.94 -5.07 -12.52
C LYS A 154 30.81 -4.08 -13.29
N ARG A 155 31.13 -2.93 -12.68
CA ARG A 155 32.19 -2.06 -13.19
C ARG A 155 33.48 -2.89 -13.17
N ARG A 156 33.96 -3.31 -14.35
CA ARG A 156 35.33 -3.83 -14.47
C ARG A 156 36.24 -2.68 -14.05
N ARG A 157 36.95 -2.84 -12.94
CA ARG A 157 38.08 -1.96 -12.60
C ARG A 157 39.08 -2.14 -13.74
N ALA A 158 39.34 -1.08 -14.50
CA ALA A 158 40.48 -1.03 -15.39
C ALA A 158 41.75 -1.19 -14.52
N ARG A 159 42.64 -2.09 -14.94
CA ARG A 159 43.96 -2.30 -14.34
C ARG A 159 44.88 -1.15 -14.72
#